data_AF-A0AA41MQI4-F1
#
_entry.id   AF-A0AA41MQI4-F1
#
_cell.length_a   1.000
_cell.length_b   1.000
_cell.length_c   1.000
_cell.angle_alpha   90.00
_cell.angle_beta   90.00
_cell.angle_gamma   90.00
#
_symmetry.space_group_name_H-M   'P 1'
#
loop_
_entity.id
_entity.type
_entity.pdbx_description
1 polymer ?
#
loop_
_entity_poly.entity_id
_entity_poly.type
_entity_poly.pdbx_seq_one_letter_code
_entity_poly.pdbx_strand_id
1 'polypeptide(L)'
;MKGKQMQKEMSEFLPERIKIEEEYANLAKLSQNSLAAQQEGSLGEAGAQVKKSLADEADVHPKLSAKLHSEVEKPLMSFHENFKRDMKKCDHHIADLRKQLASPCASVEKARKALIEQQRDLEMKTQQLEIKLNNKMEEDIKKAWRKSTQAGDDLMHCVDLYNQAQSKWFEERVTTTLELEQLEMERVEMIRQHLCQYTQLWHKTDMFNQNS
;
A
#
# COMPACT_ATOMS: atom_id res chain seq x y z
N MET A 1 4.18 -2.07 1.12
CA MET A 1 5.45 -1.31 0.94
C MET A 1 6.12 -1.50 -0.43
N LYS A 2 6.08 -2.70 -1.04
CA LYS A 2 6.74 -2.97 -2.34
C LYS A 2 6.34 -2.00 -3.46
N GLY A 3 5.06 -1.59 -3.54
CA GLY A 3 4.58 -0.62 -4.55
C GLY A 3 5.27 0.75 -4.48
N LYS A 4 5.39 1.35 -3.28
CA LYS A 4 6.10 2.62 -3.10
C LYS A 4 7.60 2.51 -3.37
N GLN A 5 8.21 1.35 -3.07
CA GLN A 5 9.61 1.09 -3.40
C GLN A 5 9.82 1.01 -4.92
N MET A 6 8.97 0.28 -5.64
CA MET A 6 8.99 0.20 -7.10
C MET A 6 8.86 1.58 -7.75
N GLN A 7 7.93 2.40 -7.26
CA GLN A 7 7.74 3.78 -7.74
C GLN A 7 9.02 4.63 -7.56
N LYS A 8 9.70 4.47 -6.42
CA LYS A 8 10.97 5.15 -6.16
C LYS A 8 12.05 4.69 -7.14
N GLU A 9 12.21 3.39 -7.34
CA GLU A 9 13.17 2.82 -8.29
C GLU A 9 12.91 3.27 -9.74
N MET A 10 11.63 3.32 -10.15
CA MET A 10 11.23 3.88 -11.45
C MET A 10 11.64 5.34 -11.60
N SER A 11 11.54 6.11 -10.53
CA SER A 11 11.96 7.50 -10.57
C SER A 11 13.47 7.66 -10.54
N GLU A 12 14.21 6.80 -9.84
CA GLU A 12 15.68 6.82 -9.82
C GLU A 12 16.30 6.46 -11.19
N PHE A 13 15.56 5.76 -12.05
CA PHE A 13 15.95 5.51 -13.43
C PHE A 13 15.95 6.78 -14.30
N LEU A 14 15.05 7.73 -14.03
CA LEU A 14 14.87 8.91 -14.88
C LEU A 14 16.06 9.89 -14.84
N PRO A 15 16.69 10.19 -13.69
CA PRO A 15 17.93 10.97 -13.64
C PRO A 15 19.04 10.42 -14.53
N GLU A 16 19.22 9.09 -14.57
CA GLU A 16 20.22 8.46 -15.43
C GLU A 16 19.88 8.68 -16.90
N ARG A 17 18.59 8.56 -17.27
CA ARG A 17 18.16 8.86 -18.64
C ARG A 17 18.35 10.34 -19.00
N ILE A 18 17.96 11.25 -18.10
CA ILE A 18 18.11 12.70 -18.27
C ILE A 18 19.58 13.06 -18.50
N LYS A 19 20.49 12.48 -17.71
CA LYS A 19 21.93 12.70 -17.85
C LYS A 19 22.45 12.23 -19.21
N ILE A 20 21.98 11.08 -19.72
CA ILE A 20 22.33 10.61 -21.07
C ILE A 20 21.88 11.63 -22.13
N GLU A 21 20.67 12.17 -22.01
CA GLU A 21 20.17 13.17 -22.97
C GLU A 21 20.94 14.50 -22.91
N GLU A 22 21.33 14.94 -21.70
CA GLU A 22 22.18 16.12 -21.51
C GLU A 22 23.58 15.91 -22.09
N GLU A 23 24.16 14.71 -21.92
CA GLU A 23 25.44 14.36 -22.53
C GLU A 23 25.33 14.23 -24.05
N TYR A 24 24.21 13.71 -24.58
CA TYR A 24 23.97 13.63 -26.02
C TYR A 24 23.84 15.01 -26.67
N ALA A 25 23.26 15.99 -25.95
CA ALA A 25 23.19 17.38 -26.40
C ALA A 25 24.58 18.03 -26.64
N ASN A 26 25.70 17.38 -26.29
CA ASN A 26 27.03 17.77 -26.74
C ASN A 26 27.21 17.74 -28.27
N LEU A 27 26.22 17.25 -29.04
CA LEU A 27 26.07 17.55 -30.48
C LEU A 27 26.26 19.04 -30.80
N ALA A 28 25.88 19.94 -29.87
CA ALA A 28 26.13 21.38 -29.99
C ALA A 28 27.62 21.74 -30.10
N LYS A 29 28.54 20.96 -29.52
CA LYS A 29 29.98 21.18 -29.70
C LYS A 29 30.45 20.73 -31.08
N LEU A 30 29.88 19.65 -31.59
CA LEU A 30 30.22 19.10 -32.91
C LEU A 30 29.72 20.04 -34.04
N SER A 31 28.53 20.64 -33.87
CA SER A 31 27.97 21.59 -34.83
C SER A 31 28.84 22.84 -35.04
N GLN A 32 29.58 23.25 -34.01
CA GLN A 32 30.48 24.41 -34.06
C GLN A 32 31.88 24.11 -34.63
N ASN A 33 32.15 22.87 -35.07
CA ASN A 33 33.47 22.50 -35.57
C ASN A 33 33.80 23.19 -36.91
N SER A 34 35.05 23.64 -37.08
CA SER A 34 35.57 24.30 -38.28
C SER A 34 35.94 23.35 -39.45
N LEU A 35 35.71 22.04 -39.31
CA LEU A 35 35.95 21.07 -40.39
C LEU A 35 35.24 21.50 -41.69
N ALA A 36 35.96 21.45 -42.81
CA ALA A 36 35.48 21.82 -44.15
C ALA A 36 34.91 23.26 -44.29
N ALA A 37 35.27 24.19 -43.39
CA ALA A 37 34.75 25.57 -43.45
C ALA A 37 35.18 26.37 -44.69
N GLN A 38 36.20 25.92 -45.41
CA GLN A 38 36.70 26.57 -46.65
C GLN A 38 35.98 26.07 -47.92
N GLN A 39 35.00 25.17 -47.77
CA GLN A 39 34.27 24.62 -48.91
C GLN A 39 33.29 25.68 -49.43
N GLU A 40 33.39 26.02 -50.72
CA GLU A 40 32.59 27.07 -51.35
C GLU A 40 31.50 26.49 -52.27
N GLY A 41 30.61 27.36 -52.75
CA GLY A 41 29.51 27.01 -53.64
C GLY A 41 28.41 26.19 -52.95
N SER A 42 27.54 25.58 -53.75
CA SER A 42 26.38 24.83 -53.26
C SER A 42 26.74 23.67 -52.33
N LEU A 43 27.92 23.07 -52.51
CA LEU A 43 28.42 22.01 -51.63
C LEU A 43 28.82 22.56 -50.25
N GLY A 44 29.42 23.76 -50.21
CA GLY A 44 29.71 24.48 -48.96
C GLY A 44 28.45 24.85 -48.19
N GLU A 45 27.43 25.36 -48.90
CA GLU A 45 26.11 25.67 -48.34
C GLU A 45 25.44 24.42 -47.74
N ALA A 46 25.47 23.29 -48.47
CA ALA A 46 24.94 22.02 -47.96
C ALA A 46 25.70 21.54 -46.72
N GLY A 47 27.04 21.67 -46.69
CA GLY A 47 27.85 21.35 -45.52
C GLY A 47 27.54 22.23 -44.30
N ALA A 48 27.31 23.53 -44.52
CA ALA A 48 26.87 24.44 -43.45
C ALA A 48 25.47 24.08 -42.92
N GLN A 49 24.56 23.67 -43.81
CA GLN A 49 23.22 23.23 -43.41
C GLN A 49 23.28 21.95 -42.56
N VAL A 50 24.15 20.99 -42.87
CA VAL A 50 24.34 19.78 -42.03
C VAL A 50 24.78 20.17 -40.61
N LYS A 51 25.71 21.11 -40.46
CA LYS A 51 26.13 21.60 -39.14
C LYS A 51 25.00 22.29 -38.39
N LYS A 52 24.19 23.08 -39.11
CA LYS A 52 23.01 23.74 -38.54
C LYS A 52 21.99 22.72 -38.04
N SER A 53 21.62 21.71 -38.84
CA SER A 53 20.68 20.67 -38.41
C SER A 53 21.20 19.91 -37.17
N LEU A 54 22.52 19.73 -37.04
CA LEU A 54 23.14 19.17 -35.82
C LEU A 54 22.98 20.08 -34.59
N ALA A 55 23.03 21.41 -34.77
CA ALA A 55 22.76 22.36 -33.70
C ALA A 55 21.27 22.38 -33.33
N ASP A 56 20.40 22.34 -34.34
CA ASP A 56 18.95 22.30 -34.16
C ASP A 56 18.53 21.01 -33.42
N GLU A 57 19.12 19.85 -33.76
CA GLU A 57 18.93 18.58 -33.03
C GLU A 57 19.39 18.71 -31.57
N ALA A 58 20.61 19.25 -31.34
CA ALA A 58 21.15 19.44 -30.01
C ALA A 58 20.25 20.29 -29.10
N ASP A 59 19.53 21.27 -29.66
CA ASP A 59 18.64 22.18 -28.93
C ASP A 59 17.32 21.52 -28.45
N VAL A 60 16.97 20.34 -28.96
CA VAL A 60 15.74 19.63 -28.56
C VAL A 60 15.99 18.79 -27.30
N HIS A 61 17.16 18.19 -27.14
CA HIS A 61 17.47 17.26 -26.05
C HIS A 61 17.42 17.91 -24.64
N PRO A 62 18.00 19.09 -24.38
CA PRO A 62 17.89 19.75 -23.08
C PRO A 62 16.44 20.09 -22.71
N LYS A 63 15.60 20.42 -23.71
CA LYS A 63 14.17 20.69 -23.50
C LYS A 63 13.43 19.40 -23.13
N LEU A 64 13.78 18.27 -23.75
CA LEU A 64 13.26 16.96 -23.38
C LEU A 64 13.68 16.60 -21.95
N SER A 65 14.95 16.74 -21.60
CA SER A 65 15.48 16.50 -20.24
C SER A 65 14.71 17.29 -19.17
N ALA A 66 14.51 18.59 -19.39
CA ALA A 66 13.76 19.45 -18.47
C ALA A 66 12.30 18.98 -18.28
N LYS A 67 11.65 18.52 -19.35
CA LYS A 67 10.29 17.98 -19.30
C LYS A 67 10.23 16.60 -18.64
N LEU A 68 11.19 15.71 -18.92
CA LEU A 68 11.30 14.42 -18.23
C LEU A 68 11.44 14.61 -16.71
N HIS A 69 12.26 15.57 -16.29
CA HIS A 69 12.42 15.89 -14.88
C HIS A 69 11.12 16.41 -14.25
N SER A 70 10.52 17.44 -14.85
CA SER A 70 9.37 18.15 -14.26
C SER A 70 8.03 17.44 -14.40
N GLU A 71 7.80 16.75 -15.51
CA GLU A 71 6.53 16.13 -15.87
C GLU A 71 6.47 14.62 -15.58
N VAL A 72 7.61 13.96 -15.31
CA VAL A 72 7.64 12.50 -15.09
C VAL A 72 8.35 12.15 -13.77
N GLU A 73 9.62 12.53 -13.62
CA GLU A 73 10.44 12.14 -12.45
C GLU A 73 9.88 12.73 -11.15
N LYS A 74 9.73 14.06 -11.10
CA LYS A 74 9.30 14.74 -9.88
C LYS A 74 7.93 14.26 -9.39
N PRO A 75 6.89 14.14 -10.24
CA PRO A 75 5.61 13.56 -9.82
C PRO A 75 5.71 12.12 -9.32
N LEU A 76 6.53 11.28 -9.97
CA LEU A 76 6.76 9.90 -9.51
C LEU A 76 7.45 9.87 -8.14
N MET A 77 8.36 10.79 -7.82
CA MET A 77 8.95 10.86 -6.47
C MET A 77 7.95 11.32 -5.41
N SER A 78 7.29 12.45 -5.66
CA SER A 78 6.50 13.16 -4.65
C SER A 78 5.12 12.56 -4.42
N PHE A 79 4.65 11.65 -5.28
CA PHE A 79 3.34 11.01 -5.09
C PHE A 79 3.28 10.24 -3.78
N HIS A 80 2.38 10.66 -2.88
CA HIS A 80 2.18 10.07 -1.56
C HIS A 80 3.47 9.98 -0.71
N GLU A 81 4.15 11.10 -0.50
CA GLU A 81 5.34 11.19 0.39
C GLU A 81 5.08 10.65 1.81
N ASN A 82 3.88 10.84 2.33
CA ASN A 82 3.49 10.42 3.68
C ASN A 82 3.06 8.95 3.79
N PHE A 83 2.98 8.21 2.66
CA PHE A 83 2.41 6.85 2.59
C PHE A 83 2.96 5.90 3.64
N LYS A 84 4.29 5.89 3.84
CA LYS A 84 4.94 4.97 4.78
C LYS A 84 4.51 5.22 6.23
N ARG A 85 4.29 6.48 6.60
CA ARG A 85 3.82 6.85 7.93
C ARG A 85 2.36 6.47 8.11
N ASP A 86 1.54 6.75 7.11
CA ASP A 86 0.10 6.51 7.18
C ASP A 86 -0.20 5.00 7.17
N MET A 87 0.55 4.21 6.38
CA MET A 87 0.49 2.75 6.42
C MET A 87 0.83 2.18 7.80
N LYS A 88 1.87 2.72 8.47
CA LYS A 88 2.21 2.31 9.83
C LYS A 88 1.09 2.60 10.81
N LYS A 89 0.43 3.76 10.71
CA LYS A 89 -0.71 4.11 11.58
C LYS A 89 -1.86 3.12 11.38
N CYS A 90 -2.18 2.81 10.13
CA CYS A 90 -3.18 1.83 9.75
C CYS A 90 -2.86 0.43 10.33
N ASP A 91 -1.62 -0.05 10.13
CA ASP A 91 -1.16 -1.33 10.69
C ASP A 91 -1.32 -1.40 12.22
N HIS A 92 -0.91 -0.34 12.92
CA HIS A 92 -1.06 -0.26 14.39
C HIS A 92 -2.52 -0.29 14.80
N HIS A 93 -3.39 0.45 14.12
CA HIS A 93 -4.81 0.50 14.43
C HIS A 93 -5.47 -0.89 14.33
N ILE A 94 -5.23 -1.62 13.24
CA ILE A 94 -5.76 -2.97 13.05
C ILE A 94 -5.16 -3.97 14.06
N ALA A 95 -3.86 -3.83 14.37
CA ALA A 95 -3.20 -4.65 15.38
C ALA A 95 -3.80 -4.44 16.78
N ASP A 96 -4.10 -3.19 17.14
CA ASP A 96 -4.73 -2.86 18.42
C ASP A 96 -6.14 -3.44 18.52
N LEU A 97 -6.96 -3.37 17.47
CA LEU A 97 -8.27 -4.02 17.44
C LEU A 97 -8.14 -5.55 17.57
N ARG A 98 -7.14 -6.15 16.92
CA ARG A 98 -6.88 -7.59 17.06
C ARG A 98 -6.48 -7.97 18.48
N LYS A 99 -5.69 -7.13 19.15
CA LYS A 99 -5.31 -7.31 20.56
C LYS A 99 -6.53 -7.15 21.48
N GLN A 100 -7.40 -6.18 21.22
CA GLN A 100 -8.66 -6.00 21.94
C GLN A 100 -9.56 -7.22 21.80
N LEU A 101 -9.62 -7.87 20.64
CA LEU A 101 -10.38 -9.10 20.40
C LEU A 101 -9.81 -10.33 21.16
N ALA A 102 -8.50 -10.36 21.41
CA ALA A 102 -7.87 -11.48 22.12
C ALA A 102 -8.36 -11.63 23.57
N SER A 103 -8.66 -10.51 24.24
CA SER A 103 -9.11 -10.54 25.64
C SER A 103 -10.51 -11.17 25.81
N PRO A 104 -11.56 -10.75 25.07
CA PRO A 104 -12.86 -11.42 25.08
C PRO A 104 -12.79 -12.90 24.68
N CYS A 105 -11.93 -13.26 23.71
CA CYS A 105 -11.72 -14.66 23.33
C CYS A 105 -11.24 -15.50 24.52
N ALA A 106 -10.24 -15.00 25.28
CA ALA A 106 -9.78 -15.66 26.50
C ALA A 106 -10.88 -15.72 27.59
N SER A 107 -11.68 -14.67 27.75
CA SER A 107 -12.81 -14.65 28.69
C SER A 107 -13.88 -15.68 28.35
N VAL A 108 -14.24 -15.83 27.07
CA VAL A 108 -15.18 -16.86 26.59
C VAL A 108 -14.67 -18.26 26.93
N GLU A 109 -13.41 -18.56 26.63
CA GLU A 109 -12.82 -19.87 26.95
C GLU A 109 -12.80 -20.14 28.47
N LYS A 110 -12.52 -19.12 29.28
CA LYS A 110 -12.57 -19.23 30.74
C LYS A 110 -14.00 -19.48 31.25
N ALA A 111 -14.98 -18.70 30.78
CA ALA A 111 -16.38 -18.85 31.16
C ALA A 111 -16.95 -20.22 30.73
N ARG A 112 -16.56 -20.69 29.54
CA ARG A 112 -16.93 -22.02 29.03
C ARG A 112 -16.41 -23.13 29.93
N LYS A 113 -15.14 -23.07 30.36
CA LYS A 113 -14.56 -24.04 31.31
C LYS A 113 -15.30 -24.02 32.66
N ALA A 114 -15.60 -22.83 33.18
CA ALA A 114 -16.34 -22.67 34.43
C ALA A 114 -17.75 -23.27 34.34
N LEU A 115 -18.47 -23.06 33.23
CA LEU A 115 -19.78 -23.66 33.00
C LEU A 115 -19.71 -25.19 32.99
N ILE A 116 -18.74 -25.77 32.27
CA ILE A 116 -18.53 -27.23 32.25
C ILE A 116 -18.29 -27.78 33.66
N GLU A 117 -17.49 -27.08 34.47
CA GLU A 117 -17.22 -27.47 35.86
C GLU A 117 -18.49 -27.41 36.72
N GLN A 118 -19.29 -26.33 36.62
CA GLN A 118 -20.55 -26.22 37.37
C GLN A 118 -21.60 -27.25 36.92
N GLN A 119 -21.67 -27.57 35.63
CA GLN A 119 -22.55 -28.62 35.11
C GLN A 119 -22.19 -30.00 35.66
N ARG A 120 -20.89 -30.33 35.73
CA ARG A 120 -20.42 -31.58 36.35
C ARG A 120 -20.70 -31.66 37.84
N ASP A 121 -20.51 -30.57 38.59
CA ASP A 121 -20.84 -30.51 40.02
C ASP A 121 -22.35 -30.73 40.25
N LEU A 122 -23.20 -30.10 39.43
CA LEU A 122 -24.65 -30.29 39.49
C LEU A 122 -25.04 -31.75 39.17
N GLU A 123 -24.44 -32.34 38.13
CA GLU A 123 -24.70 -33.74 37.75
C GLU A 123 -24.32 -34.72 38.87
N MET A 124 -23.13 -34.58 39.45
CA MET A 124 -22.69 -35.42 40.58
C MET A 124 -23.61 -35.30 41.79
N LYS A 125 -24.03 -34.09 42.15
CA LYS A 125 -24.95 -33.88 43.27
C LYS A 125 -26.33 -34.46 43.02
N THR A 126 -26.81 -34.39 41.78
CA THR A 126 -28.07 -35.00 41.35
C THR A 126 -28.01 -36.52 41.50
N GLN A 127 -26.92 -37.16 41.04
CA GLN A 127 -26.71 -38.60 41.22
C GLN A 127 -26.63 -39.00 42.70
N GLN A 128 -26.01 -38.18 43.55
CA GLN A 128 -25.96 -38.46 45.00
C GLN A 128 -27.35 -38.43 45.66
N LEU A 129 -28.25 -37.56 45.21
CA LEU A 129 -29.62 -37.47 45.73
C LEU A 129 -30.44 -38.71 45.38
N GLU A 130 -30.24 -39.28 44.19
CA GLU A 130 -30.88 -40.53 43.76
C GLU A 130 -30.49 -41.72 44.66
N ILE A 131 -29.28 -41.71 45.22
CA ILE A 131 -28.77 -42.76 46.11
C ILE A 131 -29.29 -42.57 47.54
N LYS A 132 -29.39 -41.33 48.04
CA LYS A 132 -29.82 -41.05 49.42
C LYS A 132 -30.50 -39.69 49.56
N LEU A 133 -31.80 -39.71 49.83
CA LEU A 133 -32.59 -38.49 50.07
C LEU A 133 -32.30 -37.88 51.46
N ASN A 134 -31.93 -36.60 51.49
CA ASN A 134 -31.82 -35.80 52.72
C ASN A 134 -31.94 -34.30 52.40
N ASN A 135 -32.65 -33.54 53.26
CA ASN A 135 -32.94 -32.12 53.07
C ASN A 135 -31.71 -31.23 52.80
N LYS A 136 -30.54 -31.54 53.38
CA LYS A 136 -29.28 -30.83 53.11
C LYS A 136 -28.83 -31.00 51.66
N MET A 137 -29.03 -32.18 51.09
CA MET A 137 -28.63 -32.50 49.71
C MET A 137 -29.53 -31.78 48.70
N GLU A 138 -30.82 -31.62 49.01
CA GLU A 138 -31.74 -30.81 48.21
C GLU A 138 -31.30 -29.33 48.14
N GLU A 139 -30.88 -28.76 49.28
CA GLU A 139 -30.35 -27.39 49.30
C GLU A 139 -29.02 -27.24 48.56
N ASP A 140 -28.12 -28.24 48.66
CA ASP A 140 -26.87 -28.27 47.92
C ASP A 140 -27.09 -28.37 46.39
N ILE A 141 -28.14 -29.07 45.95
CA ILE A 141 -28.57 -29.12 44.54
C ILE A 141 -29.14 -27.79 44.09
N LYS A 142 -30.05 -27.18 44.86
CA LYS A 142 -30.56 -25.83 44.54
C LYS A 142 -29.42 -24.82 44.39
N LYS A 143 -28.40 -24.92 45.25
CA LYS A 143 -27.20 -24.09 45.18
C LYS A 143 -26.35 -24.38 43.94
N ALA A 144 -26.11 -25.64 43.61
CA ALA A 144 -25.37 -26.03 42.40
C ALA A 144 -26.10 -25.61 41.12
N TRP A 145 -27.43 -25.72 41.10
CA TRP A 145 -28.28 -25.28 40.00
C TRP A 145 -28.14 -23.77 39.77
N ARG A 146 -28.29 -22.94 40.81
CA ARG A 146 -28.08 -21.48 40.72
C ARG A 146 -26.70 -21.12 40.19
N LYS A 147 -25.65 -21.82 40.63
CA LYS A 147 -24.27 -21.59 40.13
C LYS A 147 -24.10 -21.99 38.67
N SER A 148 -24.71 -23.08 38.24
CA SER A 148 -24.69 -23.52 36.83
C SER A 148 -25.41 -22.51 35.93
N THR A 149 -26.59 -22.03 36.36
CA THR A 149 -27.33 -20.96 35.66
C THR A 149 -26.49 -19.69 35.57
N GLN A 150 -25.91 -19.22 36.68
CA GLN A 150 -25.05 -18.04 36.69
C GLN A 150 -23.84 -18.19 35.75
N ALA A 151 -23.18 -19.35 35.73
CA ALA A 151 -22.07 -19.60 34.82
C ALA A 151 -22.51 -19.59 33.34
N GLY A 152 -23.77 -19.95 33.07
CA GLY A 152 -24.39 -19.82 31.75
C GLY A 152 -24.60 -18.36 31.35
N ASP A 153 -25.13 -17.55 32.26
CA ASP A 153 -25.32 -16.11 32.06
C ASP A 153 -23.97 -15.39 31.86
N ASP A 154 -22.95 -15.76 32.63
CA ASP A 154 -21.58 -15.23 32.51
C ASP A 154 -20.96 -15.59 31.15
N LEU A 155 -21.18 -16.82 30.66
CA LEU A 155 -20.74 -17.25 29.33
C LEU A 155 -21.46 -16.44 28.23
N MET A 156 -22.77 -16.27 28.35
CA MET A 156 -23.56 -15.47 27.39
C MET A 156 -23.02 -14.05 27.32
N HIS A 157 -22.77 -13.41 28.46
CA HIS A 157 -22.18 -12.08 28.53
C HIS A 157 -20.78 -12.01 27.87
N CYS A 158 -19.92 -13.00 28.13
CA CYS A 158 -18.59 -13.05 27.52
C CYS A 158 -18.67 -13.20 25.99
N VAL A 159 -19.62 -14.00 25.49
CA VAL A 159 -19.85 -14.20 24.05
C VAL A 159 -20.35 -12.91 23.40
N ASP A 160 -21.24 -12.17 24.05
CA ASP A 160 -21.72 -10.87 23.55
C ASP A 160 -20.57 -9.86 23.39
N LEU A 161 -19.70 -9.75 24.40
CA LEU A 161 -18.53 -8.87 24.33
C LEU A 161 -17.54 -9.31 23.24
N TYR A 162 -17.36 -10.62 23.06
CA TYR A 162 -16.54 -11.16 21.98
C TYR A 162 -17.11 -10.79 20.61
N ASN A 163 -18.42 -10.99 20.40
CA ASN A 163 -19.09 -10.67 19.15
C ASN A 163 -19.02 -9.17 18.84
N GLN A 164 -19.20 -8.31 19.84
CA GLN A 164 -19.05 -6.85 19.67
C GLN A 164 -17.63 -6.46 19.24
N ALA A 165 -16.60 -6.99 19.92
CA ALA A 165 -15.21 -6.75 19.56
C ALA A 165 -14.86 -7.31 18.17
N GLN A 166 -15.42 -8.48 17.82
CA GLN A 166 -15.21 -9.12 16.53
C GLN A 166 -15.85 -8.31 15.40
N SER A 167 -17.10 -7.87 15.55
CA SER A 167 -17.80 -7.05 14.56
C SER A 167 -17.06 -5.75 14.29
N LYS A 168 -16.61 -5.06 15.35
CA LYS A 168 -15.80 -3.84 15.21
C LYS A 168 -14.52 -4.10 14.44
N TRP A 169 -13.76 -5.14 14.82
CA TRP A 169 -12.53 -5.50 14.10
C TRP A 169 -12.81 -5.89 12.64
N PHE A 170 -13.93 -6.56 12.38
CA PHE A 170 -14.32 -6.97 11.03
C PHE A 170 -14.65 -5.76 10.16
N GLU A 171 -15.52 -4.86 10.60
CA GLU A 171 -15.92 -3.66 9.87
C GLU A 171 -14.71 -2.78 9.53
N GLU A 172 -13.87 -2.49 10.54
CA GLU A 172 -12.66 -1.68 10.35
C GLU A 172 -11.68 -2.35 9.39
N ARG A 173 -11.55 -3.68 9.45
CA ARG A 173 -10.68 -4.43 8.54
C ARG A 173 -11.21 -4.39 7.11
N VAL A 174 -12.51 -4.53 6.90
CA VAL A 174 -13.12 -4.44 5.56
C VAL A 174 -12.89 -3.05 4.97
N THR A 175 -13.24 -1.99 5.71
CA THR A 175 -13.04 -0.60 5.28
C THR A 175 -11.58 -0.33 4.94
N THR A 176 -10.67 -0.68 5.85
CA THR A 176 -9.23 -0.53 5.64
C THR A 176 -8.74 -1.26 4.38
N THR A 177 -9.20 -2.49 4.14
CA THR A 177 -8.78 -3.22 2.94
C THR A 177 -9.27 -2.60 1.64
N LEU A 178 -10.49 -2.04 1.63
CA LEU A 178 -11.03 -1.33 0.48
C LEU A 178 -10.27 -0.01 0.22
N GLU A 179 -9.90 0.72 1.28
CA GLU A 179 -9.06 1.91 1.16
C GLU A 179 -7.68 1.57 0.59
N LEU A 180 -7.07 0.47 1.02
CA LEU A 180 -5.79 0.00 0.49
C LEU A 180 -5.89 -0.42 -0.98
N GLU A 181 -6.99 -1.05 -1.37
CA GLU A 181 -7.28 -1.39 -2.76
C GLU A 181 -7.39 -0.12 -3.63
N GLN A 182 -8.16 0.87 -3.17
CA GLN A 182 -8.31 2.15 -3.84
C GLN A 182 -6.96 2.88 -4.00
N LEU A 183 -6.17 2.95 -2.92
CA LEU A 183 -4.83 3.56 -2.96
C LEU A 183 -3.89 2.85 -3.94
N GLU A 184 -3.97 1.53 -4.05
CA GLU A 184 -3.15 0.78 -5.00
C GLU A 184 -3.62 1.00 -6.45
N MET A 185 -4.93 1.08 -6.69
CA MET A 185 -5.47 1.44 -8.01
C MET A 185 -5.04 2.83 -8.43
N GLU A 186 -5.14 3.82 -7.55
CA GLU A 186 -4.69 5.19 -7.79
C GLU A 186 -3.18 5.25 -8.08
N ARG A 187 -2.37 4.48 -7.36
CA ARG A 187 -0.93 4.38 -7.59
C ARG A 187 -0.62 3.83 -8.97
N VAL A 188 -1.26 2.73 -9.36
CA VAL A 188 -1.06 2.09 -10.67
C VAL A 188 -1.47 3.04 -11.79
N GLU A 189 -2.62 3.69 -11.65
CA GLU A 189 -3.13 4.64 -12.64
C GLU A 189 -2.22 5.87 -12.78
N MET A 190 -1.75 6.42 -11.66
CA MET A 190 -0.77 7.52 -11.68
C MET A 190 0.51 7.11 -12.40
N ILE A 191 1.07 5.92 -12.10
CA ILE A 191 2.26 5.42 -12.81
C ILE A 191 1.98 5.28 -14.30
N ARG A 192 0.85 4.66 -14.68
CA ARG A 192 0.45 4.50 -16.08
C ARG A 192 0.38 5.85 -16.80
N GLN A 193 -0.23 6.86 -16.17
CA GLN A 193 -0.32 8.21 -16.72
C GLN A 193 1.05 8.82 -16.98
N HIS A 194 1.99 8.73 -16.04
CA HIS A 194 3.33 9.32 -16.18
C HIS A 194 4.20 8.54 -17.16
N LEU A 195 4.03 7.22 -17.27
CA LEU A 195 4.67 6.43 -18.34
C LEU A 195 4.11 6.78 -19.73
N CYS A 196 2.81 7.06 -19.85
CA CYS A 196 2.24 7.61 -21.08
C CYS A 196 2.79 9.00 -21.38
N GLN A 197 2.98 9.85 -20.36
CA GLN A 197 3.61 11.17 -20.54
C GLN A 197 5.04 11.02 -21.06
N TYR A 198 5.82 10.11 -20.48
CA TYR A 198 7.17 9.77 -20.94
C TYR A 198 7.17 9.39 -22.42
N THR A 199 6.30 8.47 -22.86
CA THR A 199 6.26 8.06 -24.28
C THR A 199 5.80 9.18 -25.21
N GLN A 200 4.87 10.04 -24.76
CA GLN A 200 4.43 11.20 -25.54
C GLN A 200 5.53 12.26 -25.70
N LEU A 201 6.33 12.50 -24.66
CA LEU A 201 7.47 13.40 -24.73
C LEU A 201 8.50 12.91 -25.74
N TRP A 202 8.80 11.60 -25.71
CA TRP A 202 9.66 10.95 -26.70
C TRP A 202 9.14 11.10 -28.13
N HIS A 203 7.88 10.74 -28.36
CA HIS A 203 7.30 10.83 -29.70
C HIS A 203 7.31 12.25 -30.26
N LYS A 204 7.03 13.25 -29.42
CA LYS A 204 7.10 14.66 -29.83
C LYS A 204 8.53 15.06 -30.18
N THR A 205 9.52 14.68 -29.38
CA THR A 205 10.94 14.97 -29.64
C THR A 205 11.42 14.33 -30.93
N ASP A 206 11.12 13.05 -31.16
CA ASP A 206 11.50 12.36 -32.40
C ASP A 206 10.87 13.03 -33.63
N MET A 207 9.62 13.47 -33.52
CA MET A 207 8.95 14.23 -34.58
C MET A 207 9.60 15.61 -34.81
N PHE A 208 10.10 16.29 -33.79
CA PHE A 208 10.86 17.54 -33.97
C PHE A 208 12.20 17.27 -34.67
N ASN A 209 12.91 16.22 -34.27
CA ASN A 209 14.20 15.85 -34.85
C ASN A 209 14.07 15.40 -36.33
N GLN A 210 13.01 14.69 -36.70
CA GLN A 210 12.79 14.26 -38.09
C GLN A 210 12.39 15.39 -39.06
N ASN A 211 11.92 16.52 -38.53
CA ASN A 211 11.47 17.68 -39.31
C ASN A 211 12.49 18.84 -39.32
N SER A 212 13.68 18.64 -38.74
CA SER A 212 14.79 19.62 -38.64
C SER A 212 15.92 19.29 -39.62
#